data_AF-E3FZE9-F1
#
_entry.id   AF-E3FZE9-F1
#
_cell.length_a   1.000
_cell.length_b   1.000
_cell.length_c   1.000
_cell.angle_alpha   90.00
_cell.angle_beta   90.00
_cell.angle_gamma   90.00
#
_symmetry.space_group_name_H-M   'P 1'
#
loop_
_entity.id
_entity.type
_entity.pdbx_description
1 polymer ?
#
loop_
_entity_poly.entity_id
_entity_poly.type
_entity_poly.pdbx_seq_one_letter_code
_entity_poly.pdbx_strand_id
1 'polypeptide(L)'
;MLACLSLLLLALMMLLSFNLSYALRQKTQLQQHSDAMAYSMAVLEARALNYFASSNRSIAASYVTMNNAHGYMAAASVTAAMMTAGQKSFAQIAVTEGLKCIACRCSCCGHAIEAGKIAKKFGDAADKYEGKIKNQEGAFTKLVTDLDKMMDIIHKSQKSVFDSTAEALGDGSSHNLSRLRSINAPTSSELNSAVGSLNTGEFNCAIDGKQCSISGKPGNTANKTRAVVMAQVANASRNDWAAKRGGMGAPKYLNQQFLNELQSDIQGEGRTNVLTHDGTSKTVKDKGELDGDASTSNDGSKSAGHEHGRVHTMGWKDAIALPVGYEAEVVSASSGSSHTPSDGHQGTHTFEGTNSRDLASCGGNGNCFMAFRADSSAARDYGQPHVYSYVTQRLRAENVKDAPWQLNDSASVTLKHGDKEGKVTLAADEGAAMSKALVYYHRLGNWSEPPNMFNPFWRAKLHPFTPNEAENVLNKAGNSDAAELASTPKMPL
;
A
#
# COMPACT_ATOMS: atom_id res chain seq x y z
N MET A 1 -21.63 10.94 78.05
CA MET A 1 -20.46 11.17 77.16
C MET A 1 -20.16 9.96 76.28
N LEU A 2 -19.98 8.74 76.82
CA LEU A 2 -19.68 7.54 76.01
C LEU A 2 -20.71 7.27 74.90
N ALA A 3 -22.01 7.36 75.20
CA ALA A 3 -23.08 7.08 74.24
C ALA A 3 -23.12 8.04 73.03
N CYS A 4 -22.81 9.33 73.23
CA CYS A 4 -22.71 10.29 72.13
C CYS A 4 -21.47 10.04 71.27
N LEU A 5 -20.38 9.58 71.91
CA LEU A 5 -19.11 9.30 71.23
C LEU A 5 -19.20 8.01 70.40
N SER A 6 -19.93 7.00 70.88
CA SER A 6 -20.21 5.78 70.12
C SER A 6 -21.16 6.04 68.94
N LEU A 7 -22.20 6.87 69.12
CA LEU A 7 -23.09 7.30 68.03
C LEU A 7 -22.34 8.08 66.94
N LEU A 8 -21.44 8.98 67.34
CA LEU A 8 -20.59 9.73 66.41
C LEU A 8 -19.66 8.80 65.62
N LEU A 9 -19.03 7.83 66.29
CA LEU A 9 -18.18 6.84 65.63
C LEU A 9 -18.96 5.99 64.62
N LEU A 10 -20.17 5.55 64.98
CA LEU A 10 -21.01 4.75 64.10
C LEU A 10 -21.46 5.55 62.87
N ALA A 11 -21.82 6.82 63.05
CA ALA A 11 -22.13 7.73 61.95
C ALA A 11 -20.91 7.94 61.03
N LEU A 12 -19.72 8.17 61.57
CA LEU A 12 -18.48 8.32 60.79
C LEU A 12 -18.15 7.05 60.00
N MET A 13 -18.30 5.86 60.60
CA MET A 13 -18.09 4.59 59.91
C MET A 13 -19.08 4.37 58.75
N MET A 14 -20.34 4.76 58.92
CA MET A 14 -21.35 4.68 57.88
C MET A 14 -21.02 5.64 56.71
N LEU A 15 -20.64 6.88 57.02
CA LEU A 15 -20.21 7.87 56.01
C LEU A 15 -18.95 7.38 55.26
N LEU A 16 -17.97 6.83 55.96
CA LEU A 16 -16.77 6.26 55.33
C LEU A 16 -17.13 5.10 54.38
N SER A 17 -18.06 4.24 54.78
CA SER A 17 -18.51 3.09 53.96
C SER A 17 -19.21 3.53 52.68
N PHE A 18 -20.05 4.57 52.74
CA PHE A 18 -20.69 5.15 51.56
C PHE A 18 -19.71 5.88 50.66
N ASN A 19 -18.80 6.68 51.22
CA ASN A 19 -17.76 7.36 50.45
C ASN A 19 -16.86 6.35 49.73
N LEU A 20 -16.48 5.26 50.41
CA LEU A 20 -15.70 4.18 49.81
C LEU A 20 -16.47 3.50 48.69
N SER A 21 -17.75 3.16 48.91
CA SER A 21 -18.58 2.50 47.90
C SER A 21 -18.80 3.38 46.66
N TYR A 22 -19.03 4.68 46.85
CA TYR A 22 -19.12 5.65 45.76
C TYR A 22 -17.79 5.77 45.01
N ALA A 23 -16.67 5.93 45.73
CA ALA A 23 -15.34 6.03 45.13
C ALA A 23 -14.96 4.76 44.36
N LEU A 24 -15.27 3.58 44.88
CA LEU A 24 -15.06 2.30 44.19
C LEU A 24 -15.88 2.23 42.90
N ARG A 25 -17.15 2.62 42.93
CA ARG A 25 -17.99 2.67 41.73
C ARG A 25 -17.41 3.62 40.68
N GLN A 26 -17.01 4.83 41.07
CA GLN A 26 -16.39 5.80 40.17
C GLN A 26 -15.07 5.27 39.59
N LYS A 27 -14.25 4.60 40.41
CA LYS A 27 -13.01 3.98 39.96
C LYS A 27 -13.26 2.85 38.96
N THR A 28 -14.25 1.98 39.19
CA THR A 28 -14.63 0.92 38.24
C THR A 28 -15.13 1.50 36.92
N GLN A 29 -15.96 2.54 36.97
CA GLN A 29 -16.43 3.24 35.76
C GLN A 29 -15.28 3.86 34.98
N LEU A 30 -14.34 4.51 35.68
CA LEU A 30 -13.15 5.10 35.07
C LEU A 30 -12.26 4.04 34.40
N GLN A 31 -12.04 2.89 35.05
CA GLN A 31 -11.28 1.78 34.47
C GLN A 31 -11.97 1.20 33.23
N GLN A 32 -13.28 0.96 33.30
CA GLN A 32 -14.06 0.50 32.14
C GLN A 32 -14.01 1.50 30.98
N HIS A 33 -14.05 2.80 31.28
CA HIS A 33 -13.88 3.85 30.28
C HIS A 33 -12.49 3.80 29.63
N SER A 34 -11.43 3.69 30.44
CA SER A 34 -10.05 3.58 29.94
C SER A 34 -9.85 2.35 29.05
N ASP A 35 -10.40 1.19 29.44
CA ASP A 35 -10.33 -0.05 28.65
C ASP A 35 -11.07 0.11 27.32
N ALA A 36 -12.28 0.68 27.35
CA ALA A 36 -13.08 0.94 26.16
C ALA A 36 -12.40 1.95 25.22
N MET A 37 -11.75 2.99 25.76
CA MET A 37 -11.01 3.99 24.99
C MET A 37 -9.80 3.35 24.29
N ALA A 38 -8.92 2.67 25.04
CA ALA A 38 -7.75 1.99 24.47
C ALA A 38 -8.15 0.97 23.39
N TYR A 39 -9.16 0.15 23.66
CA TYR A 39 -9.65 -0.84 22.69
C TYR A 39 -10.24 -0.17 21.44
N SER A 40 -11.05 0.87 21.59
CA SER A 40 -11.70 1.55 20.46
C SER A 40 -10.69 2.25 19.55
N MET A 41 -9.69 2.91 20.16
CA MET A 41 -8.56 3.49 19.43
C MET A 41 -7.78 2.41 18.67
N ALA A 42 -7.48 1.26 19.30
CA ALA A 42 -6.84 0.13 18.62
C ALA A 42 -7.68 -0.46 17.49
N VAL A 43 -9.02 -0.49 17.61
CA VAL A 43 -9.91 -0.92 16.52
C VAL A 43 -9.86 0.05 15.33
N LEU A 44 -9.81 1.36 15.59
CA LEU A 44 -9.65 2.36 14.53
C LEU A 44 -8.31 2.16 13.80
N GLU A 45 -7.23 1.99 14.56
CA GLU A 45 -5.90 1.72 14.00
C GLU A 45 -5.86 0.44 13.17
N ALA A 46 -6.38 -0.67 13.69
CA ALA A 46 -6.46 -1.93 12.95
C ALA A 46 -7.25 -1.79 11.63
N ARG A 47 -8.34 -1.00 11.62
CA ARG A 47 -9.13 -0.73 10.41
C ARG A 47 -8.33 0.11 9.41
N ALA A 48 -7.58 1.11 9.87
CA ALA A 48 -6.70 1.90 9.00
C ALA A 48 -5.63 1.01 8.34
N LEU A 49 -4.96 0.16 9.11
CA LEU A 49 -3.96 -0.77 8.58
C LEU A 49 -4.57 -1.77 7.58
N ASN A 50 -5.77 -2.30 7.85
CA ASN A 50 -6.49 -3.16 6.90
C ASN A 50 -6.92 -2.43 5.62
N TYR A 51 -7.30 -1.15 5.74
CA TYR A 51 -7.60 -0.30 4.59
C TYR A 51 -6.35 -0.12 3.72
N PHE A 52 -5.20 0.17 4.31
CA PHE A 52 -3.93 0.29 3.58
C PHE A 52 -3.60 -0.99 2.83
N ALA A 53 -3.70 -2.15 3.49
CA ALA A 53 -3.44 -3.45 2.87
C ALA A 53 -4.38 -3.72 1.68
N SER A 54 -5.67 -3.41 1.83
CA SER A 54 -6.67 -3.62 0.79
C SER A 54 -6.46 -2.67 -0.38
N SER A 55 -6.17 -1.40 -0.12
CA SER A 55 -5.94 -0.40 -1.16
C SER A 55 -4.60 -0.60 -1.87
N ASN A 56 -3.59 -1.17 -1.22
CA ASN A 56 -2.36 -1.62 -1.87
C ASN A 56 -2.61 -2.70 -2.93
N ARG A 57 -3.60 -3.59 -2.72
CA ARG A 57 -4.03 -4.55 -3.75
C ARG A 57 -4.66 -3.83 -4.95
N SER A 58 -5.43 -2.77 -4.72
CA SER A 58 -5.99 -1.94 -5.79
C SER A 58 -4.88 -1.24 -6.58
N ILE A 59 -3.86 -0.70 -5.90
CA ILE A 59 -2.67 -0.14 -6.57
C ILE A 59 -2.01 -1.22 -7.44
N ALA A 60 -1.68 -2.39 -6.88
CA ALA A 60 -1.08 -3.48 -7.64
C ALA A 60 -1.94 -3.92 -8.85
N ALA A 61 -3.27 -3.95 -8.70
CA ALA A 61 -4.19 -4.25 -9.80
C ALA A 61 -4.15 -3.18 -10.91
N SER A 62 -3.95 -1.90 -10.57
CA SER A 62 -3.74 -0.84 -11.56
C SER A 62 -2.44 -1.06 -12.36
N TYR A 63 -1.35 -1.47 -11.70
CA TYR A 63 -0.11 -1.86 -12.41
C TYR A 63 -0.34 -3.04 -13.35
N VAL A 64 -1.04 -4.10 -12.90
CA VAL A 64 -1.39 -5.25 -13.74
C VAL A 64 -2.21 -4.82 -14.96
N THR A 65 -3.20 -3.95 -14.74
CA THR A 65 -4.05 -3.42 -15.82
C THR A 65 -3.25 -2.59 -16.81
N MET A 66 -2.31 -1.78 -16.32
CA MET A 66 -1.42 -1.00 -17.16
C MET A 66 -0.50 -1.90 -17.99
N ASN A 67 0.06 -2.97 -17.41
CA ASN A 67 0.84 -3.96 -18.16
C ASN A 67 -0.03 -4.65 -19.22
N ASN A 68 -1.28 -5.01 -18.92
CA ASN A 68 -2.20 -5.54 -19.95
C ASN A 68 -2.40 -4.55 -21.11
N ALA A 69 -2.62 -3.26 -20.80
CA ALA A 69 -2.80 -2.23 -21.81
C ALA A 69 -1.57 -2.11 -22.72
N HIS A 70 -0.36 -2.10 -22.15
CA HIS A 70 0.88 -2.08 -22.92
C HIS A 70 1.05 -3.35 -23.76
N GLY A 71 0.67 -4.52 -23.23
CA GLY A 71 0.67 -5.78 -23.98
C GLY A 71 -0.25 -5.73 -25.20
N TYR A 72 -1.48 -5.22 -25.05
CA TYR A 72 -2.40 -5.05 -26.19
C TYR A 72 -1.90 -4.03 -27.20
N MET A 73 -1.31 -2.94 -26.73
CA MET A 73 -0.78 -1.89 -27.60
C MET A 73 0.43 -2.40 -28.39
N ALA A 74 1.36 -3.12 -27.75
CA ALA A 74 2.48 -3.75 -28.43
C ALA A 74 2.02 -4.82 -29.44
N ALA A 75 1.05 -5.64 -29.06
CA ALA A 75 0.42 -6.64 -29.94
C ALA A 75 -0.28 -6.00 -31.16
N ALA A 76 -0.86 -4.81 -31.02
CA ALA A 76 -1.37 -4.05 -32.16
C ALA A 76 -0.22 -3.52 -33.03
N SER A 77 0.77 -2.88 -32.42
CA SER A 77 1.93 -2.30 -33.11
C SER A 77 2.77 -3.31 -33.90
N VAL A 78 2.84 -4.56 -33.45
CA VAL A 78 3.59 -5.61 -34.16
C VAL A 78 3.04 -5.90 -35.56
N THR A 79 1.76 -5.60 -35.82
CA THR A 79 1.15 -5.83 -37.14
C THR A 79 1.80 -4.97 -38.23
N ALA A 80 2.06 -3.69 -37.94
CA ALA A 80 2.81 -2.81 -38.83
C ALA A 80 4.27 -3.26 -38.96
N ALA A 81 4.92 -3.62 -37.84
CA ALA A 81 6.31 -4.09 -37.85
C ALA A 81 6.51 -5.36 -38.69
N MET A 82 5.57 -6.30 -38.64
CA MET A 82 5.56 -7.51 -39.48
C MET A 82 5.41 -7.17 -40.97
N MET A 83 4.55 -6.22 -41.34
CA MET A 83 4.41 -5.77 -42.72
C MET A 83 5.69 -5.09 -43.23
N THR A 84 6.32 -4.25 -42.41
CA THR A 84 7.63 -3.65 -42.70
C THR A 84 8.73 -4.70 -42.86
N ALA A 85 8.68 -5.80 -42.09
CA ALA A 85 9.60 -6.91 -42.27
C ALA A 85 9.32 -7.69 -43.57
N GLY A 86 8.06 -7.83 -43.97
CA GLY A 86 7.66 -8.32 -45.30
C GLY A 86 8.22 -7.45 -46.44
N GLN A 87 8.08 -6.12 -46.33
CA GLN A 87 8.68 -5.16 -47.27
C GLN A 87 10.20 -5.36 -47.38
N LYS A 88 10.90 -5.45 -46.25
CA LYS A 88 12.35 -5.70 -46.23
C LYS A 88 12.72 -7.05 -46.86
N SER A 89 11.92 -8.09 -46.63
CA SER A 89 12.13 -9.42 -47.23
C SER A 89 12.01 -9.35 -48.76
N PHE A 90 10.98 -8.68 -49.29
CA PHE A 90 10.83 -8.50 -50.74
C PHE A 90 11.84 -7.52 -51.36
N ALA A 91 12.32 -6.55 -50.58
CA ALA A 91 13.44 -5.70 -51.01
C ALA A 91 14.74 -6.52 -51.16
N GLN A 92 15.01 -7.47 -50.25
CA GLN A 92 16.12 -8.41 -50.40
C GLN A 92 15.96 -9.28 -51.65
N ILE A 93 14.77 -9.82 -51.88
CA ILE A 93 14.45 -10.61 -53.08
C ILE A 93 14.68 -9.78 -54.35
N ALA A 94 14.21 -8.54 -54.39
CA ALA A 94 14.40 -7.65 -55.54
C ALA A 94 15.89 -7.41 -55.84
N VAL A 95 16.73 -7.27 -54.82
CA VAL A 95 18.19 -7.15 -54.97
C VAL A 95 18.79 -8.45 -55.51
N THR A 96 18.43 -9.60 -54.94
CA THR A 96 18.94 -10.90 -55.40
C THR A 96 18.55 -11.20 -56.84
N GLU A 97 17.29 -10.97 -57.22
CA GLU A 97 16.82 -11.12 -58.59
C GLU A 97 17.44 -10.07 -59.54
N GLY A 98 17.71 -8.86 -59.05
CA GLY A 98 18.43 -7.82 -59.78
C GLY A 98 19.88 -8.23 -60.11
N LEU A 99 20.59 -8.83 -59.16
CA LEU A 99 21.94 -9.37 -59.39
C LEU A 99 21.92 -10.52 -60.40
N LYS A 100 20.93 -11.41 -60.32
CA LYS A 100 20.73 -12.47 -61.33
C LYS A 100 20.40 -11.91 -62.72
N CYS A 101 19.62 -10.83 -62.80
CA CYS A 101 19.33 -10.13 -64.06
C CYS A 101 20.60 -9.59 -64.74
N ILE A 102 21.55 -9.03 -63.98
CA ILE A 102 22.86 -8.60 -64.50
C ILE A 102 23.66 -9.81 -65.03
N ALA A 103 23.58 -10.96 -64.36
CA ALA A 103 24.28 -12.18 -64.74
C ALA A 103 23.65 -12.94 -65.94
N CYS A 104 22.31 -12.92 -66.10
CA CYS A 104 21.58 -13.77 -67.06
C CYS A 104 20.97 -13.07 -68.29
N ARG A 105 21.21 -11.76 -68.50
CA ARG A 105 20.85 -10.98 -69.72
C ARG A 105 19.50 -11.34 -70.39
N CYS A 106 18.37 -11.23 -69.66
CA CYS A 106 17.08 -10.68 -70.15
C CYS A 106 15.82 -11.22 -69.43
N SER A 107 15.76 -12.48 -68.95
CA SER A 107 14.48 -13.02 -68.42
C SER A 107 14.19 -12.70 -66.95
N CYS A 108 15.22 -12.54 -66.10
CA CYS A 108 15.05 -12.34 -64.65
C CYS A 108 14.77 -10.87 -64.23
N CYS A 109 14.88 -9.90 -65.15
CA CYS A 109 14.76 -8.48 -64.82
C CYS A 109 13.32 -8.06 -64.47
N GLY A 110 12.32 -8.78 -64.99
CA GLY A 110 10.91 -8.58 -64.63
C GLY A 110 10.62 -8.93 -63.17
N HIS A 111 11.26 -9.97 -62.64
CA HIS A 111 11.07 -10.41 -61.25
C HIS A 111 11.60 -9.39 -60.24
N ALA A 112 12.72 -8.72 -60.52
CA ALA A 112 13.24 -7.68 -59.64
C ALA A 112 12.25 -6.49 -59.51
N ILE A 113 11.63 -6.08 -60.62
CA ILE A 113 10.63 -5.00 -60.64
C ILE A 113 9.35 -5.46 -59.92
N GLU A 114 8.90 -6.68 -60.14
CA GLU A 114 7.73 -7.25 -59.49
C GLU A 114 7.92 -7.37 -57.97
N ALA A 115 9.07 -7.88 -57.52
CA ALA A 115 9.44 -7.93 -56.11
C ALA A 115 9.50 -6.53 -55.48
N GLY A 116 10.03 -5.52 -56.20
CA GLY A 116 9.99 -4.12 -55.76
C GLY A 116 8.56 -3.58 -55.61
N LYS A 117 7.64 -3.93 -56.51
CA LYS A 117 6.22 -3.57 -56.39
C LYS A 117 5.56 -4.25 -55.20
N ILE A 118 5.86 -5.53 -54.94
CA ILE A 118 5.36 -6.26 -53.78
C ILE A 118 5.91 -5.65 -52.48
N ALA A 119 7.20 -5.30 -52.43
CA ALA A 119 7.79 -4.59 -51.31
C ALA A 119 7.05 -3.28 -51.03
N LYS A 120 6.71 -2.50 -52.08
CA LYS A 120 5.90 -1.30 -51.94
C LYS A 120 4.50 -1.59 -51.37
N LYS A 121 3.81 -2.62 -51.85
CA LYS A 121 2.50 -3.03 -51.31
C LYS A 121 2.57 -3.40 -49.82
N PHE A 122 3.64 -4.07 -49.39
CA PHE A 122 3.89 -4.32 -47.97
C PHE A 122 4.09 -3.03 -47.17
N GLY A 123 4.81 -2.05 -47.74
CA GLY A 123 4.93 -0.71 -47.15
C GLY A 123 3.59 0.01 -47.03
N ASP A 124 2.80 0.05 -48.11
CA ASP A 124 1.46 0.65 -48.12
C ASP A 124 0.53 -0.05 -47.09
N ALA A 125 0.67 -1.37 -46.93
CA ALA A 125 -0.05 -2.12 -45.90
C ALA A 125 0.44 -1.78 -44.48
N ALA A 126 1.75 -1.63 -44.27
CA ALA A 126 2.31 -1.19 -43.00
C ALA A 126 1.71 0.17 -42.59
N ASP A 127 1.73 1.16 -43.48
CA ASP A 127 1.14 2.50 -43.25
C ASP A 127 -0.36 2.43 -42.89
N LYS A 128 -1.11 1.52 -43.55
CA LYS A 128 -2.53 1.28 -43.26
C LYS A 128 -2.73 0.71 -41.85
N TYR A 129 -1.89 -0.22 -41.41
CA TYR A 129 -1.97 -0.76 -40.05
C TYR A 129 -1.53 0.28 -39.02
N GLU A 130 -0.49 1.08 -39.30
CA GLU A 130 -0.10 2.22 -38.47
C GLU A 130 -1.24 3.23 -38.30
N GLY A 131 -1.98 3.55 -39.36
CA GLY A 131 -3.15 4.41 -39.27
C GLY A 131 -4.25 3.85 -38.34
N LYS A 132 -4.47 2.53 -38.36
CA LYS A 132 -5.42 1.86 -37.44
C LYS A 132 -4.94 1.91 -35.99
N ILE A 133 -3.63 1.76 -35.77
CA ILE A 133 -2.99 1.81 -34.46
C ILE A 133 -3.12 3.23 -33.87
N LYS A 134 -2.82 4.27 -34.66
CA LYS A 134 -2.97 5.68 -34.28
C LYS A 134 -4.40 6.04 -33.83
N ASN A 135 -5.42 5.41 -34.42
CA ASN A 135 -6.80 5.63 -33.99
C ASN A 135 -7.10 5.13 -32.56
N GLN A 136 -6.31 4.20 -32.02
CA GLN A 136 -6.47 3.68 -30.65
C GLN A 136 -5.61 4.44 -29.62
N GLU A 137 -4.66 5.25 -30.08
CA GLU A 137 -3.67 5.96 -29.26
C GLU A 137 -4.31 6.86 -28.19
N GLY A 138 -5.39 7.56 -28.53
CA GLY A 138 -6.11 8.42 -27.57
C GLY A 138 -6.75 7.63 -26.43
N ALA A 139 -7.35 6.47 -26.72
CA ALA A 139 -7.94 5.61 -25.71
C ALA A 139 -6.88 4.95 -24.82
N PHE A 140 -5.78 4.50 -25.43
CA PHE A 140 -4.64 3.92 -24.70
C PHE A 140 -3.98 4.95 -23.77
N THR A 141 -3.67 6.14 -24.29
CA THR A 141 -3.07 7.23 -23.51
C THR A 141 -3.95 7.62 -22.34
N LYS A 142 -5.26 7.79 -22.58
CA LYS A 142 -6.23 8.08 -21.52
C LYS A 142 -6.25 6.99 -20.45
N LEU A 143 -6.24 5.71 -20.84
CA LEU A 143 -6.23 4.59 -19.90
C LEU A 143 -4.97 4.60 -19.02
N VAL A 144 -3.79 4.76 -19.61
CA VAL A 144 -2.52 4.80 -18.85
C VAL A 144 -2.52 5.98 -17.88
N THR A 145 -2.88 7.18 -18.33
CA THR A 145 -2.96 8.37 -17.48
C THR A 145 -4.01 8.25 -16.38
N ASP A 146 -5.17 7.66 -16.65
CA ASP A 146 -6.22 7.49 -15.64
C ASP A 146 -5.83 6.43 -14.59
N LEU A 147 -5.12 5.37 -14.98
CA LEU A 147 -4.57 4.39 -14.04
C LEU A 147 -3.51 4.99 -13.13
N ASP A 148 -2.60 5.80 -13.69
CA ASP A 148 -1.58 6.56 -12.93
C ASP A 148 -2.25 7.50 -11.92
N LYS A 149 -3.23 8.30 -12.36
CA LYS A 149 -4.04 9.15 -11.46
C LYS A 149 -4.81 8.35 -10.41
N MET A 150 -5.33 7.17 -10.75
CA MET A 150 -6.07 6.34 -9.79
C MET A 150 -5.16 5.88 -8.64
N MET A 151 -3.91 5.51 -8.94
CA MET A 151 -2.94 5.13 -7.92
C MET A 151 -2.62 6.29 -6.98
N ASP A 152 -2.44 7.50 -7.52
CA ASP A 152 -2.28 8.72 -6.72
C ASP A 152 -3.49 9.04 -5.84
N ILE A 153 -4.71 8.90 -6.37
CA ILE A 153 -5.96 9.10 -5.62
C ILE A 153 -6.05 8.10 -4.46
N ILE A 154 -5.74 6.84 -4.71
CA ILE A 154 -5.73 5.81 -3.67
C ILE A 154 -4.70 6.17 -2.59
N HIS A 155 -3.50 6.60 -2.97
CA HIS A 155 -2.49 7.01 -2.00
C HIS A 155 -2.92 8.24 -1.17
N LYS A 156 -3.49 9.27 -1.81
CA LYS A 156 -4.06 10.43 -1.11
C LYS A 156 -5.11 10.00 -0.10
N SER A 157 -5.95 9.02 -0.45
CA SER A 157 -6.92 8.44 0.45
C SER A 157 -6.27 7.70 1.63
N GLN A 158 -5.22 6.90 1.39
CA GLN A 158 -4.43 6.28 2.47
C GLN A 158 -3.86 7.33 3.43
N LYS A 159 -3.29 8.42 2.89
CA LYS A 159 -2.77 9.53 3.69
C LYS A 159 -3.86 10.18 4.54
N SER A 160 -5.04 10.45 3.97
CA SER A 160 -6.16 11.00 4.73
C SER A 160 -6.58 10.07 5.87
N VAL A 161 -6.71 8.76 5.61
CA VAL A 161 -7.06 7.78 6.65
C VAL A 161 -5.99 7.72 7.73
N PHE A 162 -4.72 7.78 7.36
CA PHE A 162 -3.61 7.85 8.31
C PHE A 162 -3.69 9.09 9.19
N ASP A 163 -3.81 10.28 8.59
CA ASP A 163 -3.80 11.54 9.32
C ASP A 163 -5.00 11.61 10.29
N SER A 164 -6.20 11.21 9.85
CA SER A 164 -7.41 11.09 10.71
C SER A 164 -7.26 10.06 11.83
N THR A 165 -6.61 8.93 11.56
CA THR A 165 -6.37 7.91 12.60
C THR A 165 -5.36 8.43 13.62
N ALA A 166 -4.27 9.07 13.18
CA ALA A 166 -3.29 9.67 14.06
C ALA A 166 -3.91 10.75 14.96
N GLU A 167 -4.79 11.60 14.42
CA GLU A 167 -5.55 12.58 15.21
C GLU A 167 -6.38 11.90 16.31
N ALA A 168 -7.20 10.90 15.96
CA ALA A 168 -8.00 10.14 16.93
C ALA A 168 -7.17 9.43 18.01
N LEU A 169 -6.01 8.88 17.65
CA LEU A 169 -5.09 8.24 18.58
C LEU A 169 -4.42 9.25 19.52
N GLY A 170 -4.19 10.46 19.03
CA GLY A 170 -3.55 11.55 19.75
C GLY A 170 -4.48 12.27 20.73
N ASP A 171 -5.74 12.47 20.36
CA ASP A 171 -6.71 13.20 21.19
C ASP A 171 -7.69 12.32 21.96
N GLY A 172 -7.87 11.05 21.57
CA GLY A 172 -8.84 10.13 22.17
C GLY A 172 -10.30 10.59 22.09
N SER A 173 -10.62 11.59 21.28
CA SER A 173 -11.91 12.29 21.26
C SER A 173 -12.48 12.50 19.85
N SER A 174 -11.64 12.56 18.84
CA SER A 174 -12.03 12.67 17.44
C SER A 174 -12.73 11.42 16.90
N HIS A 175 -13.39 11.56 15.75
CA HIS A 175 -14.08 10.47 15.06
C HIS A 175 -15.09 9.68 15.93
N ASN A 176 -15.82 10.41 16.79
CA ASN A 176 -16.82 9.91 17.75
C ASN A 176 -16.26 9.21 19.01
N LEU A 177 -14.95 9.24 19.26
CA LEU A 177 -14.38 8.68 20.48
C LEU A 177 -14.83 9.45 21.74
N SER A 178 -15.06 10.76 21.65
CA SER A 178 -15.59 11.58 22.74
C SER A 178 -16.93 11.08 23.30
N ARG A 179 -17.71 10.36 22.48
CA ARG A 179 -18.96 9.73 22.93
C ARG A 179 -18.72 8.67 24.00
N LEU A 180 -17.58 7.97 23.99
CA LEU A 180 -17.23 6.98 25.02
C LEU A 180 -17.15 7.63 26.40
N ARG A 181 -16.56 8.83 26.48
CA ARG A 181 -16.48 9.61 27.72
C ARG A 181 -17.88 9.97 28.21
N SER A 182 -18.73 10.49 27.34
CA SER A 182 -20.11 10.88 27.69
C SER A 182 -20.99 9.72 28.18
N ILE A 183 -20.68 8.47 27.80
CA ILE A 183 -21.45 7.28 28.19
C ILE A 183 -20.87 6.62 29.44
N ASN A 184 -19.54 6.43 29.49
CA ASN A 184 -18.90 5.60 30.51
C ASN A 184 -18.41 6.42 31.71
N ALA A 185 -17.85 7.61 31.50
CA ALA A 185 -17.24 8.43 32.54
C ALA A 185 -17.34 9.94 32.20
N PRO A 186 -18.52 10.57 32.34
CA PRO A 186 -18.75 11.95 31.90
C PRO A 186 -17.88 13.00 32.59
N THR A 187 -17.45 12.71 33.81
CA THR A 187 -16.65 13.61 34.66
C THR A 187 -15.15 13.32 34.56
N SER A 188 -14.71 12.34 33.78
CA SER A 188 -13.27 12.05 33.60
C SER A 188 -12.58 13.17 32.85
N SER A 189 -11.26 13.21 32.91
CA SER A 189 -10.44 13.98 31.98
C SER A 189 -10.62 13.46 30.54
N GLU A 190 -10.19 14.27 29.58
CA GLU A 190 -9.84 13.77 28.25
C GLU A 190 -8.59 12.88 28.32
N LEU A 191 -8.24 12.24 27.20
CA LEU A 191 -6.98 11.52 27.07
C LEU A 191 -5.80 12.45 27.38
N ASN A 192 -4.88 11.98 28.22
CA ASN A 192 -3.65 12.72 28.49
C ASN A 192 -2.84 12.93 27.19
N SER A 193 -2.47 14.17 26.88
CA SER A 193 -1.82 14.54 25.61
C SER A 193 -0.45 13.90 25.40
N ALA A 194 0.31 13.65 26.47
CA ALA A 194 1.58 12.95 26.37
C ALA A 194 1.38 11.45 26.07
N VAL A 195 0.32 10.85 26.60
CA VAL A 195 -0.07 9.47 26.28
C VAL A 195 -0.61 9.37 24.84
N GLY A 196 -1.42 10.34 24.40
CA GLY A 196 -1.82 10.44 22.99
C GLY A 196 -0.63 10.61 22.03
N SER A 197 0.42 11.33 22.47
CA SER A 197 1.68 11.45 21.73
C SER A 197 2.44 10.11 21.64
N LEU A 198 2.31 9.23 22.63
CA LEU A 198 2.84 7.86 22.55
C LEU A 198 2.07 7.03 21.52
N ASN A 199 0.74 7.10 21.52
CA ASN A 199 -0.12 6.37 20.57
C ASN A 199 0.20 6.75 19.12
N THR A 200 0.27 8.05 18.84
CA THR A 200 0.68 8.54 17.52
C THR A 200 2.11 8.13 17.16
N GLY A 201 3.01 8.06 18.14
CA GLY A 201 4.36 7.51 17.97
C GLY A 201 4.35 6.03 17.54
N GLU A 202 3.61 5.17 18.25
CA GLU A 202 3.48 3.75 17.93
C GLU A 202 2.88 3.54 16.54
N PHE A 203 1.82 4.28 16.20
CA PHE A 203 1.19 4.19 14.88
C PHE A 203 2.11 4.66 13.74
N ASN A 204 2.85 5.76 13.94
CA ASN A 204 3.90 6.18 12.99
C ASN A 204 4.97 5.10 12.82
N CYS A 205 5.36 4.44 13.91
CA CYS A 205 6.36 3.38 13.91
C CYS A 205 5.87 2.11 13.22
N ALA A 206 4.57 1.87 13.12
CA ALA A 206 4.00 0.72 12.41
C ALA A 206 4.12 0.84 10.86
N ILE A 207 4.26 2.06 10.34
CA ILE A 207 4.35 2.33 8.90
C ILE A 207 5.82 2.42 8.47
N ASP A 208 6.20 1.58 7.51
CA ASP A 208 7.53 1.60 6.91
C ASP A 208 7.69 2.81 5.99
N GLY A 209 8.79 3.56 6.18
CA GLY A 209 9.06 4.82 5.50
C GLY A 209 8.62 6.08 6.25
N LYS A 210 7.96 5.96 7.43
CA LYS A 210 7.74 7.08 8.35
C LYS A 210 8.83 7.15 9.42
N GLN A 211 9.11 8.34 9.92
CA GLN A 211 10.04 8.49 11.04
C GLN A 211 9.43 7.85 12.30
N CYS A 212 10.20 6.99 12.95
CA CYS A 212 9.82 6.38 14.21
C CYS A 212 10.57 7.06 15.35
N SER A 213 9.81 7.68 16.25
CA SER A 213 10.34 8.38 17.43
C SER A 213 10.60 7.43 18.61
N ILE A 214 10.19 6.17 18.51
CA ILE A 214 10.32 5.18 19.57
C ILE A 214 11.64 4.43 19.43
N SER A 215 12.49 4.54 20.44
CA SER A 215 13.80 3.92 20.49
C SER A 215 13.72 2.38 20.41
N GLY A 216 14.71 1.76 19.77
CA GLY A 216 14.85 0.31 19.70
C GLY A 216 13.96 -0.38 18.66
N LYS A 217 13.05 0.34 17.98
CA LYS A 217 12.33 -0.17 16.81
C LYS A 217 13.28 -0.18 15.59
N PRO A 218 13.13 -1.14 14.66
CA PRO A 218 13.93 -1.17 13.43
C PRO A 218 13.82 0.12 12.63
N GLY A 219 14.88 0.46 11.90
CA GLY A 219 14.85 1.55 10.94
C GLY A 219 13.91 1.26 9.77
N ASN A 220 13.68 2.29 8.95
CA ASN A 220 12.93 2.12 7.71
C ASN A 220 13.68 1.21 6.74
N THR A 221 12.94 0.39 6.01
CA THR A 221 13.48 -0.32 4.85
C THR A 221 13.99 0.72 3.85
N ALA A 222 15.06 0.41 3.11
CA ALA A 222 15.53 1.27 2.03
C ALA A 222 14.41 1.52 1.00
N ASN A 223 14.29 2.74 0.51
CA ASN A 223 13.19 3.14 -0.37
C ASN A 223 13.11 2.31 -1.65
N LYS A 224 14.27 1.95 -2.22
CA LYS A 224 14.37 1.09 -3.40
C LYS A 224 13.77 -0.30 -3.13
N THR A 225 14.03 -0.88 -1.97
CA THR A 225 13.52 -2.21 -1.60
C THR A 225 11.99 -2.20 -1.49
N ARG A 226 11.39 -1.12 -0.99
CA ARG A 226 9.92 -0.99 -0.96
C ARG A 226 9.33 -0.97 -2.38
N ALA A 227 9.91 -0.15 -3.27
CA ALA A 227 9.45 -0.05 -4.66
C ALA A 227 9.49 -1.40 -5.40
N VAL A 228 10.54 -2.19 -5.17
CA VAL A 228 10.71 -3.53 -5.75
C VAL A 228 9.55 -4.46 -5.40
N VAL A 229 9.01 -4.43 -4.17
CA VAL A 229 7.93 -5.33 -3.75
C VAL A 229 6.66 -5.11 -4.58
N MET A 230 6.26 -3.86 -4.82
CA MET A 230 5.08 -3.57 -5.62
C MET A 230 5.27 -4.02 -7.07
N ALA A 231 6.43 -3.70 -7.67
CA ALA A 231 6.77 -4.11 -9.03
C ALA A 231 6.75 -5.64 -9.19
N GLN A 232 7.34 -6.36 -8.23
CA GLN A 232 7.35 -7.82 -8.22
C GLN A 232 5.96 -8.42 -8.10
N VAL A 233 5.12 -7.91 -7.18
CA VAL A 233 3.77 -8.43 -7.00
C VAL A 233 2.88 -8.11 -8.20
N ALA A 234 2.95 -6.91 -8.77
CA ALA A 234 2.25 -6.59 -10.00
C ALA A 234 2.67 -7.51 -11.15
N ASN A 235 3.97 -7.79 -11.25
CA ASN A 235 4.51 -8.68 -12.27
C ASN A 235 4.13 -10.15 -12.05
N ALA A 236 4.09 -10.63 -10.81
CA ALA A 236 3.69 -12.00 -10.49
C ALA A 236 2.17 -12.20 -10.61
N SER A 237 1.38 -11.13 -10.42
CA SER A 237 -0.09 -11.17 -10.45
C SER A 237 -0.67 -10.91 -11.84
N ARG A 238 0.17 -10.63 -12.84
CA ARG A 238 -0.29 -10.45 -14.22
C ARG A 238 -0.82 -11.76 -14.79
N ASN A 239 -1.77 -11.68 -15.71
CA ASN A 239 -2.29 -12.87 -16.38
C ASN A 239 -1.24 -13.47 -17.33
N ASP A 240 -1.43 -14.75 -17.67
CA ASP A 240 -0.55 -15.47 -18.61
C ASP A 240 -0.43 -14.75 -19.95
N TRP A 241 -1.53 -14.15 -20.40
CA TRP A 241 -1.59 -13.35 -21.62
C TRP A 241 -0.61 -12.17 -21.62
N ALA A 242 -0.54 -11.36 -20.55
CA ALA A 242 0.47 -10.31 -20.47
C ALA A 242 1.87 -10.89 -20.28
N ALA A 243 2.00 -11.97 -19.50
CA ALA A 243 3.29 -12.55 -19.16
C ALA A 243 4.04 -13.14 -20.35
N LYS A 244 3.34 -13.89 -21.20
CA LYS A 244 3.94 -14.62 -22.32
C LYS A 244 2.93 -14.80 -23.46
N ARG A 245 3.29 -14.29 -24.64
CA ARG A 245 2.53 -14.43 -25.88
C ARG A 245 3.43 -15.02 -26.96
N GLY A 246 2.82 -15.75 -27.88
CA GLY A 246 3.51 -16.31 -29.04
C GLY A 246 4.13 -17.69 -28.82
N GLY A 247 5.11 -17.99 -29.66
CA GLY A 247 5.83 -19.25 -29.79
C GLY A 247 6.35 -19.43 -31.22
N MET A 248 6.45 -20.69 -31.64
CA MET A 248 6.79 -21.01 -33.02
C MET A 248 5.59 -20.75 -33.94
N GLY A 249 5.81 -20.08 -35.06
CA GLY A 249 4.78 -19.77 -36.05
C GLY A 249 4.05 -18.45 -35.82
N ALA A 250 2.96 -18.25 -36.56
CA ALA A 250 2.16 -17.04 -36.47
C ALA A 250 1.36 -16.98 -35.16
N PRO A 251 1.33 -15.81 -34.49
CA PRO A 251 0.50 -15.63 -33.30
C PRO A 251 -0.99 -15.79 -33.60
N LYS A 252 -1.64 -16.72 -32.89
CA LYS A 252 -3.08 -17.04 -33.04
C LYS A 252 -4.02 -15.92 -32.62
N TYR A 253 -3.49 -14.95 -31.86
CA TYR A 253 -4.26 -13.85 -31.32
C TYR A 253 -4.40 -12.68 -32.32
N LEU A 254 -3.59 -12.66 -33.38
CA LEU A 254 -3.71 -11.67 -34.43
C LEU A 254 -4.90 -11.99 -35.34
N ASN A 255 -5.45 -10.96 -35.96
CA ASN A 255 -6.60 -11.11 -36.85
C ASN A 255 -6.26 -12.00 -38.05
N GLN A 256 -7.14 -12.95 -38.39
CA GLN A 256 -6.90 -13.88 -39.49
C GLN A 256 -6.77 -13.19 -40.86
N GLN A 257 -7.49 -12.10 -41.10
CA GLN A 257 -7.37 -11.33 -42.34
C GLN A 257 -5.97 -10.70 -42.45
N PHE A 258 -5.44 -10.17 -41.35
CA PHE A 258 -4.07 -9.66 -41.31
C PHE A 258 -3.07 -10.77 -41.60
N LEU A 259 -3.24 -11.96 -41.00
CA LEU A 259 -2.34 -13.09 -41.23
C LEU A 259 -2.37 -13.54 -42.69
N ASN A 260 -3.54 -13.59 -43.33
CA ASN A 260 -3.67 -13.92 -44.74
C ASN A 260 -3.02 -12.84 -45.63
N GLU A 261 -3.24 -11.56 -45.30
CA GLU A 261 -2.64 -10.43 -46.01
C GLU A 261 -1.11 -10.47 -45.95
N LEU A 262 -0.55 -10.77 -44.77
CA LEU A 262 0.89 -10.97 -44.56
C LEU A 262 1.42 -12.20 -45.30
N GLN A 263 0.73 -13.33 -45.21
CA GLN A 263 1.23 -14.64 -45.62
C GLN A 263 1.02 -14.98 -47.09
N SER A 264 0.01 -14.41 -47.77
CA SER A 264 -0.34 -14.79 -49.16
C SER A 264 -0.82 -13.63 -50.02
N ASP A 265 -1.67 -12.73 -49.52
CA ASP A 265 -2.50 -11.92 -50.41
C ASP A 265 -1.73 -10.80 -51.11
N ILE A 266 -0.67 -10.26 -50.47
CA ILE A 266 0.13 -9.17 -51.03
C ILE A 266 1.01 -9.64 -52.19
N GLN A 267 1.69 -10.77 -52.01
CA GLN A 267 2.66 -11.28 -52.98
C GLN A 267 2.08 -12.21 -54.04
N GLY A 268 0.89 -12.80 -53.81
CA GLY A 268 0.17 -13.68 -54.73
C GLY A 268 0.79 -15.08 -54.91
N GLU A 269 2.10 -15.16 -55.15
CA GLU A 269 2.90 -16.39 -55.22
C GLU A 269 3.81 -16.51 -54.00
N GLY A 270 4.22 -17.71 -53.60
CA GLY A 270 5.04 -17.90 -52.40
C GLY A 270 4.34 -17.52 -51.09
N ARG A 271 5.04 -17.69 -49.96
CA ARG A 271 4.51 -17.41 -48.62
C ARG A 271 5.50 -16.70 -47.73
N THR A 272 5.04 -15.64 -47.07
CA THR A 272 5.75 -14.95 -45.99
C THR A 272 5.34 -15.56 -44.66
N ASN A 273 6.11 -16.54 -44.17
CA ASN A 273 5.78 -17.24 -42.93
C ASN A 273 6.37 -16.51 -41.72
N VAL A 274 5.61 -16.45 -40.63
CA VAL A 274 6.15 -16.10 -39.32
C VAL A 274 6.86 -17.34 -38.77
N LEU A 275 8.17 -17.25 -38.52
CA LEU A 275 8.96 -18.37 -37.99
C LEU A 275 8.86 -18.45 -36.47
N THR A 276 9.10 -17.32 -35.83
CA THR A 276 9.04 -17.15 -34.37
C THR A 276 8.34 -15.85 -34.06
N HIS A 277 7.70 -15.84 -32.90
CA HIS A 277 7.02 -14.67 -32.37
C HIS A 277 6.97 -14.79 -30.85
N ASP A 278 7.49 -13.83 -30.12
CA ASP A 278 7.47 -13.81 -28.67
C ASP A 278 7.03 -12.42 -28.18
N GLY A 279 6.17 -12.41 -27.16
CA GLY A 279 5.60 -11.19 -26.62
C GLY A 279 5.47 -11.23 -25.11
N THR A 280 5.66 -10.08 -24.47
CA THR A 280 5.51 -9.91 -23.02
C THR A 280 5.11 -8.49 -22.66
N SER A 281 4.59 -8.30 -21.47
CA SER A 281 4.40 -6.98 -20.88
C SER A 281 4.46 -7.04 -19.37
N LYS A 282 5.20 -6.10 -18.78
CA LYS A 282 5.44 -6.03 -17.35
C LYS A 282 5.98 -4.68 -16.92
N THR A 283 5.97 -4.45 -15.61
CA THR A 283 6.59 -3.29 -14.98
C THR A 283 8.09 -3.57 -14.84
N VAL A 284 8.94 -2.68 -15.34
CA VAL A 284 10.40 -2.87 -15.43
C VAL A 284 11.16 -1.63 -14.97
N LYS A 285 12.44 -1.80 -14.65
CA LYS A 285 13.35 -0.66 -14.50
C LYS A 285 13.95 -0.27 -15.85
N ASP A 286 14.40 -1.28 -16.59
CA ASP A 286 15.11 -1.12 -17.86
C ASP A 286 14.57 -2.08 -18.93
N LYS A 287 14.73 -1.70 -20.20
CA LYS A 287 14.22 -2.46 -21.36
C LYS A 287 14.76 -3.89 -21.40
N GLY A 288 16.03 -4.08 -21.04
CA GLY A 288 16.67 -5.40 -21.01
C GLY A 288 16.06 -6.37 -19.99
N GLU A 289 15.22 -5.90 -19.07
CA GLU A 289 14.49 -6.75 -18.15
C GLU A 289 13.20 -7.31 -18.77
N LEU A 290 12.76 -6.86 -19.96
CA LEU A 290 11.48 -7.28 -20.58
C LEU A 290 11.43 -8.77 -20.90
N ASP A 291 12.52 -9.34 -21.42
CA ASP A 291 12.57 -10.74 -21.82
C ASP A 291 13.20 -11.66 -20.76
N GLY A 292 13.73 -11.09 -19.66
CA GLY A 292 14.33 -11.83 -18.54
C GLY A 292 13.39 -12.11 -17.36
N ASP A 293 13.80 -13.02 -16.47
CA ASP A 293 13.08 -13.27 -15.21
C ASP A 293 13.09 -12.04 -14.28
N ALA A 294 12.17 -12.01 -13.30
CA ALA A 294 11.99 -10.87 -12.40
C ALA A 294 13.30 -10.50 -11.67
N SER A 295 13.95 -9.42 -12.12
CA SER A 295 15.15 -8.85 -11.50
C SER A 295 14.83 -8.34 -10.09
N THR A 296 15.67 -8.70 -9.11
CA THR A 296 15.59 -8.17 -7.74
C THR A 296 15.95 -6.68 -7.66
N SER A 297 16.42 -6.09 -8.76
CA SER A 297 16.74 -4.67 -8.87
C SER A 297 15.67 -3.84 -9.59
N ASN A 298 14.60 -4.49 -10.04
CA ASN A 298 13.48 -3.85 -10.74
C ASN A 298 12.63 -3.03 -9.76
N ASP A 299 12.83 -1.72 -9.76
CA ASP A 299 12.08 -0.76 -8.96
C ASP A 299 10.72 -0.38 -9.56
N GLY A 300 10.38 -0.91 -10.73
CA GLY A 300 9.12 -0.65 -11.42
C GLY A 300 8.95 0.79 -11.86
N SER A 301 10.04 1.44 -12.28
CA SER A 301 10.03 2.81 -12.79
C SER A 301 9.35 2.97 -14.16
N LYS A 302 9.09 1.87 -14.88
CA LYS A 302 8.48 1.87 -16.21
C LYS A 302 7.44 0.77 -16.33
N SER A 303 6.45 0.96 -17.20
CA SER A 303 5.57 -0.11 -17.69
C SER A 303 5.82 -0.27 -19.18
N ALA A 304 6.00 -1.50 -19.64
CA ALA A 304 6.38 -1.75 -21.02
C ALA A 304 5.75 -3.03 -21.58
N GLY A 305 5.44 -2.99 -22.87
CA GLY A 305 5.03 -4.12 -23.69
C GLY A 305 6.01 -4.29 -24.84
N HIS A 306 6.35 -5.53 -25.15
CA HIS A 306 7.33 -5.88 -26.17
C HIS A 306 6.83 -7.10 -26.96
N GLU A 307 6.97 -7.05 -28.27
CA GLU A 307 6.68 -8.12 -29.22
C GLU A 307 7.83 -8.19 -30.23
N HIS A 308 8.38 -9.37 -30.49
CA HIS A 308 9.44 -9.54 -31.48
C HIS A 308 9.35 -10.89 -32.16
N GLY A 309 10.06 -11.05 -33.28
CA GLY A 309 10.10 -12.31 -33.98
C GLY A 309 10.75 -12.20 -35.34
N ARG A 310 10.52 -13.20 -36.18
CA ARG A 310 11.08 -13.25 -37.54
C ARG A 310 10.04 -13.68 -38.56
N VAL A 311 10.03 -13.02 -39.70
CA VAL A 311 9.34 -13.48 -40.90
C VAL A 311 10.32 -14.00 -41.92
N HIS A 312 9.87 -14.92 -42.77
CA HIS A 312 10.69 -15.48 -43.82
C HIS A 312 9.83 -15.83 -45.04
N THR A 313 10.25 -15.29 -46.18
CA THR A 313 9.56 -15.47 -47.46
C THR A 313 10.17 -16.64 -48.22
N MET A 314 9.34 -17.63 -48.55
CA MET A 314 9.74 -18.84 -49.27
C MET A 314 8.86 -19.08 -50.49
N GLY A 315 9.42 -19.70 -51.53
CA GLY A 315 8.67 -20.20 -52.68
C GLY A 315 8.10 -19.10 -53.59
N TRP A 316 8.64 -17.87 -53.51
CA TRP A 316 8.36 -16.83 -54.49
C TRP A 316 9.40 -16.92 -55.60
N LYS A 317 9.01 -17.44 -56.78
CA LYS A 317 9.94 -17.73 -57.89
C LYS A 317 11.16 -18.55 -57.41
N ASP A 318 12.36 -18.23 -57.88
CA ASP A 318 13.64 -18.85 -57.48
C ASP A 318 14.35 -18.06 -56.36
N ALA A 319 13.63 -17.19 -55.65
CA ALA A 319 14.21 -16.29 -54.67
C ALA A 319 14.29 -16.93 -53.28
N ILE A 320 15.45 -16.78 -52.62
CA ILE A 320 15.68 -17.16 -51.23
C ILE A 320 15.97 -15.87 -50.46
N ALA A 321 15.02 -15.43 -49.63
CA ALA A 321 15.22 -14.30 -48.72
C ALA A 321 15.79 -14.80 -47.39
N LEU A 322 16.64 -14.03 -46.72
CA LEU A 322 17.02 -14.36 -45.34
C LEU A 322 15.87 -14.03 -44.38
N PRO A 323 15.72 -14.73 -43.24
CA PRO A 323 14.74 -14.35 -42.23
C PRO A 323 14.96 -12.91 -41.74
N VAL A 324 13.89 -12.11 -41.74
CA VAL A 324 13.90 -10.71 -41.34
C VAL A 324 13.25 -10.57 -39.96
N GLY A 325 13.97 -9.92 -39.03
CA GLY A 325 13.44 -9.61 -37.70
C GLY A 325 12.43 -8.46 -37.72
N TYR A 326 11.46 -8.53 -36.81
CA TYR A 326 10.56 -7.43 -36.48
C TYR A 326 10.49 -7.27 -34.97
N GLU A 327 10.17 -6.06 -34.53
CA GLU A 327 10.05 -5.69 -33.11
C GLU A 327 8.99 -4.59 -32.98
N ALA A 328 8.18 -4.68 -31.92
CA ALA A 328 7.30 -3.63 -31.47
C ALA A 328 7.42 -3.46 -29.95
N GLU A 329 7.72 -2.25 -29.51
CA GLU A 329 7.91 -1.88 -28.10
C GLU A 329 7.08 -0.63 -27.79
N VAL A 330 6.37 -0.66 -26.66
CA VAL A 330 5.62 0.47 -26.13
C VAL A 330 5.99 0.62 -24.66
N VAL A 331 6.53 1.77 -24.27
CA VAL A 331 7.02 2.03 -22.91
C VAL A 331 6.44 3.32 -22.36
N SER A 332 5.93 3.27 -21.13
CA SER A 332 5.61 4.44 -20.30
C SER A 332 6.65 4.61 -19.19
N ALA A 333 7.15 5.83 -19.02
CA ALA A 333 8.05 6.22 -17.94
C ALA A 333 7.75 7.65 -17.48
N SER A 334 8.37 8.05 -16.37
CA SER A 334 8.22 9.40 -15.82
C SER A 334 8.88 10.46 -16.71
N SER A 335 9.92 10.07 -17.45
CA SER A 335 10.60 10.90 -18.45
C SER A 335 9.87 10.98 -19.80
N GLY A 336 8.70 10.35 -19.93
CA GLY A 336 7.94 10.26 -21.18
C GLY A 336 7.76 8.82 -21.67
N SER A 337 7.35 8.69 -22.92
CA SER A 337 7.10 7.41 -23.58
C SER A 337 8.17 7.08 -24.62
N SER A 338 8.41 5.80 -24.86
CA SER A 338 9.31 5.30 -25.92
C SER A 338 8.59 4.27 -26.77
N HIS A 339 8.77 4.36 -28.09
CA HIS A 339 8.11 3.52 -29.09
C HIS A 339 9.13 2.93 -30.05
N THR A 340 8.98 1.64 -30.35
CA THR A 340 9.65 0.97 -31.46
C THR A 340 8.58 0.22 -32.25
N PRO A 341 8.49 0.36 -33.59
CA PRO A 341 9.06 1.44 -34.40
C PRO A 341 8.42 2.81 -34.06
N SER A 342 9.13 3.91 -34.33
CA SER A 342 8.71 5.29 -33.98
C SER A 342 7.48 5.79 -34.75
N ASP A 343 7.16 5.17 -35.88
CA ASP A 343 6.24 5.76 -36.86
C ASP A 343 4.79 5.29 -36.67
N GLY A 344 4.60 4.14 -36.00
CA GLY A 344 3.29 3.52 -35.77
C GLY A 344 2.53 4.01 -34.52
N HIS A 345 3.23 4.60 -33.55
CA HIS A 345 2.64 5.12 -32.30
C HIS A 345 3.42 6.35 -31.82
N GLN A 346 2.75 7.50 -31.68
CA GLN A 346 3.41 8.78 -31.34
C GLN A 346 2.84 9.40 -30.04
N GLY A 347 1.96 8.66 -29.37
CA GLY A 347 1.26 9.13 -28.19
C GLY A 347 2.21 9.38 -27.05
N THR A 348 1.98 10.48 -26.33
CA THR A 348 2.68 10.77 -25.08
C THR A 348 1.86 10.20 -23.93
N HIS A 349 2.38 9.14 -23.32
CA HIS A 349 1.78 8.54 -22.12
C HIS A 349 2.87 8.36 -21.06
N THR A 350 2.69 9.06 -19.94
CA THR A 350 3.60 9.04 -18.82
C THR A 350 3.10 8.05 -17.77
N PHE A 351 4.05 7.42 -17.10
CA PHE A 351 3.80 6.61 -15.92
C PHE A 351 4.88 6.97 -14.91
N GLU A 352 4.51 7.44 -13.72
CA GLU A 352 5.49 8.00 -12.79
C GLU A 352 6.44 6.95 -12.20
N GLY A 353 6.10 5.66 -12.34
CA GLY A 353 6.87 4.58 -11.74
C GLY A 353 6.45 4.33 -10.29
N THR A 354 6.84 3.19 -9.73
CA THR A 354 6.69 2.96 -8.29
C THR A 354 7.58 3.92 -7.50
N ASN A 355 7.02 4.58 -6.48
CA ASN A 355 7.82 5.51 -5.70
C ASN A 355 8.98 4.84 -4.98
N SER A 356 10.18 5.37 -5.20
CA SER A 356 11.43 4.96 -4.53
C SER A 356 11.99 6.05 -3.61
N ARG A 357 11.17 7.03 -3.21
CA ARG A 357 11.53 8.12 -2.30
C ARG A 357 10.93 7.89 -0.91
N ASP A 358 11.24 8.78 0.03
CA ASP A 358 10.72 8.73 1.40
C ASP A 358 9.21 8.94 1.38
N LEU A 359 8.47 8.20 2.21
CA LEU A 359 7.00 8.30 2.26
C LEU A 359 6.55 9.73 2.63
N ALA A 360 7.34 10.43 3.45
CA ALA A 360 7.12 11.84 3.79
C ALA A 360 7.35 12.81 2.62
N SER A 361 8.15 12.43 1.62
CA SER A 361 8.41 13.23 0.41
C SER A 361 7.31 13.06 -0.66
N CYS A 362 6.41 12.10 -0.46
CA CYS A 362 5.31 11.80 -1.37
C CYS A 362 4.04 12.52 -0.91
N GLY A 363 3.98 13.84 -1.17
CA GLY A 363 2.87 14.70 -0.75
C GLY A 363 1.52 14.41 -1.45
N GLY A 364 1.47 13.43 -2.36
CA GLY A 364 0.25 13.00 -3.05
C GLY A 364 0.45 12.47 -4.47
N ASN A 365 1.61 12.67 -5.10
CA ASN A 365 1.91 12.18 -6.45
C ASN A 365 3.13 11.27 -6.43
N GLY A 366 3.26 10.36 -7.39
CA GLY A 366 4.40 9.46 -7.55
C GLY A 366 4.10 8.00 -7.25
N ASN A 367 2.83 7.55 -7.32
CA ASN A 367 2.43 6.16 -7.08
C ASN A 367 2.98 5.55 -5.78
N CYS A 368 2.78 6.26 -4.67
CA CYS A 368 3.16 5.80 -3.34
C CYS A 368 2.15 4.84 -2.73
N PHE A 369 2.60 4.13 -1.69
CA PHE A 369 1.76 3.23 -0.90
C PHE A 369 2.28 3.14 0.53
N MET A 370 1.41 2.77 1.47
CA MET A 370 1.78 2.51 2.86
C MET A 370 2.14 1.04 3.06
N ALA A 371 3.36 0.77 3.51
CA ALA A 371 3.81 -0.57 3.89
C ALA A 371 3.95 -0.67 5.42
N PHE A 372 3.97 -1.89 5.94
CA PHE A 372 4.11 -2.14 7.38
C PHE A 372 5.56 -2.41 7.73
N ARG A 373 6.01 -1.86 8.85
CA ARG A 373 7.35 -2.15 9.37
C ARG A 373 7.37 -3.51 10.04
N ALA A 374 8.31 -4.36 9.64
CA ALA A 374 8.56 -5.63 10.29
C ALA A 374 9.56 -5.46 11.46
N ASP A 375 9.31 -6.15 12.57
CA ASP A 375 10.25 -6.30 13.67
C ASP A 375 10.22 -7.76 14.15
N SER A 376 11.39 -8.39 14.27
CA SER A 376 11.51 -9.79 14.68
C SER A 376 11.59 -9.96 16.20
N SER A 377 11.65 -8.87 16.97
CA SER A 377 11.81 -8.94 18.41
C SER A 377 10.52 -9.30 19.14
N ALA A 378 10.52 -10.47 19.80
CA ALA A 378 9.43 -10.90 20.66
C ALA A 378 9.21 -9.95 21.86
N ALA A 379 10.26 -9.32 22.37
CA ALA A 379 10.18 -8.36 23.48
C ALA A 379 9.47 -7.05 23.10
N ARG A 380 9.20 -6.83 21.80
CA ARG A 380 8.50 -5.66 21.27
C ARG A 380 7.26 -6.08 20.48
N ASP A 381 6.67 -7.21 20.83
CA ASP A 381 5.48 -7.79 20.19
C ASP A 381 5.61 -7.90 18.67
N TYR A 382 6.81 -8.18 18.17
CA TYR A 382 7.10 -8.28 16.74
C TYR A 382 6.72 -7.02 15.94
N GLY A 383 6.84 -5.85 16.56
CA GLY A 383 6.59 -4.55 15.91
C GLY A 383 5.12 -4.18 15.80
N GLN A 384 4.26 -4.91 16.50
CA GLN A 384 2.83 -4.61 16.59
C GLN A 384 2.61 -3.39 17.50
N PRO A 385 1.85 -2.38 17.04
CA PRO A 385 1.71 -1.13 17.78
C PRO A 385 0.80 -1.28 19.00
N HIS A 386 1.16 -0.55 20.05
CA HIS A 386 0.39 -0.44 21.28
C HIS A 386 -0.43 0.84 21.28
N VAL A 387 -1.59 0.77 21.92
CA VAL A 387 -2.48 1.91 22.12
C VAL A 387 -2.80 2.02 23.60
N TYR A 388 -2.57 3.20 24.15
CA TYR A 388 -2.66 3.50 25.56
C TYR A 388 -3.81 4.46 25.84
N SER A 389 -4.45 4.26 26.99
CA SER A 389 -5.37 5.22 27.59
C SER A 389 -4.87 5.57 28.99
N TYR A 390 -4.91 6.85 29.32
CA TYR A 390 -4.73 7.34 30.68
C TYR A 390 -5.71 8.48 30.91
N VAL A 391 -6.57 8.32 31.91
CA VAL A 391 -7.62 9.27 32.27
C VAL A 391 -7.69 9.40 33.79
N THR A 392 -8.02 10.59 34.26
CA THR A 392 -8.21 10.87 35.68
C THR A 392 -9.64 11.31 35.94
N GLN A 393 -10.11 11.14 37.18
CA GLN A 393 -11.42 11.63 37.59
C GLN A 393 -11.42 11.89 39.08
N ARG A 394 -12.21 12.89 39.49
CA ARG A 394 -12.58 13.02 40.89
C ARG A 394 -13.46 11.84 41.32
N LEU A 395 -13.07 11.16 42.40
CA LEU A 395 -13.82 10.03 42.97
C LEU A 395 -14.89 10.49 43.97
N ARG A 396 -14.96 11.79 44.22
CA ARG A 396 -15.97 12.46 45.06
C ARG A 396 -17.01 13.15 44.18
N ALA A 397 -18.24 13.20 44.65
CA ALA A 397 -19.25 14.09 44.10
C ALA A 397 -18.73 15.54 44.02
N GLU A 398 -19.15 16.25 42.98
CA GLU A 398 -18.74 17.65 42.78
C GLU A 398 -19.36 18.59 43.81
N ASN A 399 -20.57 18.26 44.28
CA ASN A 399 -21.35 19.07 45.20
C ASN A 399 -21.82 18.22 46.39
N VAL A 400 -21.44 18.64 47.59
CA VAL A 400 -21.81 17.97 48.84
C VAL A 400 -23.33 17.96 49.07
N LYS A 401 -24.07 18.92 48.50
CA LYS A 401 -25.54 18.94 48.59
C LYS A 401 -26.19 17.74 47.90
N ASP A 402 -25.57 17.26 46.83
CA ASP A 402 -26.04 16.12 46.05
C ASP A 402 -25.50 14.78 46.60
N ALA A 403 -24.60 14.85 47.59
CA ALA A 403 -23.96 13.72 48.25
C ALA A 403 -23.98 13.91 49.77
N PRO A 404 -25.12 13.72 50.46
CA PRO A 404 -25.25 13.92 51.90
C PRO A 404 -24.36 13.00 52.76
N TRP A 405 -23.77 11.96 52.16
CA TRP A 405 -22.75 11.11 52.79
C TRP A 405 -21.34 11.72 52.76
N GLN A 406 -21.12 12.81 52.02
CA GLN A 406 -19.88 13.58 52.06
C GLN A 406 -19.90 14.58 53.21
N LEU A 407 -18.80 14.61 53.94
CA LEU A 407 -18.74 15.33 55.21
C LEU A 407 -18.56 16.85 55.00
N ASN A 408 -17.73 17.23 54.03
CA ASN A 408 -17.52 18.60 53.54
C ASN A 408 -16.69 18.54 52.25
N ASP A 409 -16.44 19.70 51.63
CA ASP A 409 -15.67 19.82 50.39
C ASP A 409 -14.22 19.27 50.48
N SER A 410 -13.67 19.19 51.69
CA SER A 410 -12.33 18.64 51.95
C SER A 410 -12.32 17.16 52.36
N ALA A 411 -13.51 16.55 52.53
CA ALA A 411 -13.71 15.21 53.09
C ALA A 411 -12.90 14.93 54.37
N SER A 412 -12.53 15.98 55.09
CA SER A 412 -11.60 15.91 56.21
C SER A 412 -12.27 16.40 57.48
N VAL A 413 -12.01 15.72 58.58
CA VAL A 413 -12.36 16.18 59.92
C VAL A 413 -11.07 16.42 60.68
N THR A 414 -10.98 17.58 61.30
CA THR A 414 -9.91 17.88 62.23
C THR A 414 -10.39 17.67 63.65
N LEU A 415 -9.77 16.72 64.35
CA LEU A 415 -10.06 16.37 65.73
C LEU A 415 -9.00 17.03 66.61
N LYS A 416 -9.43 17.79 67.63
CA LYS A 416 -8.54 18.37 68.65
C LYS A 416 -8.74 17.66 69.98
N HIS A 417 -7.64 17.25 70.62
CA HIS A 417 -7.64 16.71 71.97
C HIS A 417 -6.47 17.30 72.78
N GLY A 418 -6.77 18.26 73.65
CA GLY A 418 -5.76 19.10 74.30
C GLY A 418 -4.98 19.90 73.26
N ASP A 419 -3.65 19.89 73.36
CA ASP A 419 -2.73 20.56 72.42
C ASP A 419 -2.47 19.76 71.14
N LYS A 420 -3.09 18.58 70.98
CA LYS A 420 -2.90 17.70 69.82
C LYS A 420 -4.02 17.88 68.81
N GLU A 421 -3.64 18.08 67.56
CA GLU A 421 -4.53 18.19 66.40
C GLU A 421 -4.29 17.02 65.45
N GLY A 422 -5.35 16.31 65.08
CA GLY A 422 -5.31 15.19 64.15
C GLY A 422 -6.29 15.43 63.00
N LYS A 423 -5.80 15.43 61.76
CA LYS A 423 -6.63 15.51 60.55
C LYS A 423 -6.89 14.11 60.03
N VAL A 424 -8.15 13.75 59.84
CA VAL A 424 -8.57 12.49 59.22
C VAL A 424 -9.29 12.80 57.92
N THR A 425 -8.76 12.31 56.80
CA THR A 425 -9.40 12.36 55.48
C THR A 425 -10.19 11.07 55.28
N LEU A 426 -11.48 11.19 54.95
CA LEU A 426 -12.44 10.09 54.96
C LEU A 426 -12.88 9.63 53.56
N ALA A 427 -12.30 10.20 52.50
CA ALA A 427 -12.55 9.81 51.11
C ALA A 427 -11.34 10.07 50.23
N ALA A 428 -11.11 9.21 49.23
CA ALA A 428 -10.15 9.46 48.16
C ALA A 428 -10.65 10.60 47.27
N ASP A 429 -9.77 11.52 46.87
CA ASP A 429 -10.16 12.72 46.10
C ASP A 429 -10.13 12.45 44.59
N GLU A 430 -8.98 12.05 44.07
CA GLU A 430 -8.77 11.75 42.66
C GLU A 430 -8.43 10.28 42.44
N GLY A 431 -8.81 9.78 41.27
CA GLY A 431 -8.47 8.45 40.77
C GLY A 431 -7.91 8.56 39.36
N ALA A 432 -7.02 7.64 39.02
CA ALA A 432 -6.51 7.45 37.68
C ALA A 432 -6.86 6.04 37.20
N ALA A 433 -7.11 5.91 35.91
CA ALA A 433 -7.16 4.63 35.22
C ALA A 433 -6.20 4.65 34.04
N MET A 434 -5.60 3.50 33.79
CA MET A 434 -4.76 3.28 32.63
C MET A 434 -5.08 1.95 31.98
N SER A 435 -4.97 1.90 30.66
CA SER A 435 -5.25 0.69 29.87
C SER A 435 -4.33 0.61 28.67
N LYS A 436 -4.04 -0.61 28.24
CA LYS A 436 -3.28 -0.90 27.02
C LYS A 436 -4.07 -1.82 26.12
N ALA A 437 -4.03 -1.54 24.83
CA ALA A 437 -4.47 -2.42 23.77
C ALA A 437 -3.31 -2.70 22.82
N LEU A 438 -3.38 -3.84 22.14
CA LEU A 438 -2.43 -4.25 21.11
C LEU A 438 -3.16 -4.36 19.78
N VAL A 439 -2.61 -3.72 18.76
CA VAL A 439 -3.04 -3.87 17.37
C VAL A 439 -2.18 -4.95 16.73
N TYR A 440 -2.76 -6.13 16.54
CA TYR A 440 -2.02 -7.32 16.16
C TYR A 440 -2.40 -7.82 14.77
N TYR A 441 -1.39 -8.23 14.00
CA TYR A 441 -1.58 -8.90 12.73
C TYR A 441 -1.73 -10.40 12.96
N HIS A 442 -2.82 -11.00 12.46
CA HIS A 442 -3.00 -12.45 12.56
C HIS A 442 -3.90 -13.02 11.48
N ARG A 443 -3.31 -13.84 10.60
CA ARG A 443 -4.03 -14.67 9.64
C ARG A 443 -4.43 -16.00 10.27
N LEU A 444 -5.73 -16.30 10.29
CA LEU A 444 -6.24 -17.58 10.78
C LEU A 444 -5.59 -18.75 10.02
N GLY A 445 -5.00 -19.69 10.77
CA GLY A 445 -4.31 -20.86 10.24
C GLY A 445 -2.83 -20.68 9.93
N ASN A 446 -2.28 -19.45 9.97
CA ASN A 446 -0.86 -19.19 9.76
C ASN A 446 -0.31 -18.18 10.77
N TRP A 447 0.11 -18.69 11.94
CA TRP A 447 0.48 -17.89 13.11
C TRP A 447 1.85 -17.19 12.99
N SER A 448 2.72 -17.67 12.11
CA SER A 448 4.08 -17.12 11.93
C SER A 448 4.18 -16.11 10.80
N GLU A 449 3.07 -15.82 10.09
CA GLU A 449 3.08 -14.87 8.99
C GLU A 449 3.30 -13.44 9.52
N PRO A 450 4.40 -12.77 9.16
CA PRO A 450 4.59 -11.37 9.55
C PRO A 450 3.59 -10.48 8.78
N PRO A 451 3.31 -9.26 9.31
CA PRO A 451 2.56 -8.28 8.55
C PRO A 451 3.20 -8.04 7.18
N ASN A 452 2.40 -8.14 6.12
CA ASN A 452 2.84 -7.81 4.77
C ASN A 452 1.93 -6.76 4.15
N MET A 453 2.42 -6.11 3.10
CA MET A 453 1.79 -4.96 2.47
C MET A 453 0.37 -5.21 1.94
N PHE A 454 -0.04 -6.47 1.72
CA PHE A 454 -1.28 -6.79 1.03
C PHE A 454 -2.34 -7.43 1.92
N ASN A 455 -2.00 -7.94 3.10
CA ASN A 455 -2.94 -8.76 3.86
C ASN A 455 -3.68 -7.96 4.94
N PRO A 456 -5.03 -7.87 4.88
CA PRO A 456 -5.83 -7.09 5.82
C PRO A 456 -6.23 -7.95 7.03
N PHE A 457 -5.26 -8.41 7.81
CA PHE A 457 -5.49 -9.27 8.98
C PHE A 457 -5.15 -8.60 10.32
N TRP A 458 -5.17 -7.28 10.37
CA TRP A 458 -5.00 -6.50 11.59
C TRP A 458 -6.26 -6.55 12.46
N ARG A 459 -6.07 -6.74 13.77
CA ARG A 459 -7.10 -6.86 14.79
C ARG A 459 -6.66 -6.12 16.05
N ALA A 460 -7.60 -5.92 16.97
CA ALA A 460 -7.34 -5.28 18.25
C ALA A 460 -7.72 -6.20 19.41
N LYS A 461 -6.96 -6.12 20.50
CA LYS A 461 -7.29 -6.75 21.80
C LYS A 461 -6.81 -5.88 22.95
N LEU A 462 -7.45 -6.00 24.11
CA LEU A 462 -6.84 -5.52 25.35
C LEU A 462 -5.58 -6.32 25.65
N HIS A 463 -4.58 -5.65 26.20
CA HIS A 463 -3.25 -6.22 26.38
C HIS A 463 -2.64 -5.78 27.72
N PRO A 464 -2.08 -6.69 28.54
CA PRO A 464 -1.54 -6.34 29.84
C PRO A 464 -0.23 -5.54 29.70
N PHE A 465 0.01 -4.65 30.66
CA PHE A 465 1.28 -3.93 30.77
C PHE A 465 2.39 -4.84 31.31
N THR A 466 3.61 -4.62 30.82
CA THR A 466 4.80 -4.96 31.60
C THR A 466 5.10 -3.83 32.60
N PRO A 467 5.80 -4.11 33.72
CA PRO A 467 6.17 -3.09 34.71
C PRO A 467 6.84 -1.85 34.11
N ASN A 468 7.84 -2.06 33.23
CA ASN A 468 8.58 -0.96 32.60
C ASN A 468 7.71 -0.12 31.65
N GLU A 469 6.76 -0.75 30.95
CA GLU A 469 5.82 -0.03 30.08
C GLU A 469 4.84 0.81 30.91
N ALA A 470 4.28 0.23 31.98
CA ALA A 470 3.40 0.94 32.89
C ALA A 470 4.09 2.16 33.49
N GLU A 471 5.31 1.98 34.00
CA GLU A 471 6.16 3.06 34.51
C GLU A 471 6.36 4.17 33.47
N ASN A 472 6.70 3.82 32.24
CA ASN A 472 6.91 4.80 31.18
C ASN A 472 5.63 5.60 30.86
N VAL A 473 4.49 4.92 30.71
CA VAL A 473 3.20 5.58 30.43
C VAL A 473 2.78 6.50 31.58
N LEU A 474 2.96 6.06 32.83
CA LEU A 474 2.63 6.84 34.03
C LEU A 474 3.54 8.05 34.18
N ASN A 475 4.84 7.91 33.95
CA ASN A 475 5.78 9.03 33.92
C ASN A 475 5.41 10.05 32.84
N LYS A 476 5.03 9.58 31.64
CA LYS A 476 4.55 10.46 30.56
C LYS A 476 3.25 11.16 30.92
N ALA A 477 2.36 10.48 31.62
CA ALA A 477 1.11 11.04 32.11
C ALA A 477 1.30 12.05 33.27
N GLY A 478 2.52 12.18 33.82
CA GLY A 478 2.83 13.05 34.94
C GLY A 478 2.51 12.46 36.32
N ASN A 479 2.38 11.13 36.41
CA ASN A 479 2.08 10.41 37.65
C ASN A 479 3.31 9.60 38.11
N SER A 480 4.32 10.30 38.63
CA SER A 480 5.58 9.70 39.10
C SER A 480 5.39 8.70 40.23
N ASP A 481 4.45 8.99 41.14
CA ASP A 481 4.22 8.16 42.33
C ASP A 481 3.66 6.79 41.91
N ALA A 482 2.70 6.76 40.99
CA ALA A 482 2.21 5.51 40.42
C ALA A 482 3.27 4.81 39.57
N ALA A 483 4.16 5.55 38.90
CA ALA A 483 5.24 4.98 38.11
C ALA A 483 6.26 4.22 38.99
N GLU A 484 6.62 4.77 40.15
CA GLU A 484 7.49 4.10 41.14
C GLU A 484 6.82 2.83 41.71
N LEU A 485 5.51 2.89 41.95
CA LEU A 485 4.74 1.72 42.39
C LEU A 485 4.71 0.63 41.30
N ALA A 486 4.59 1.02 40.03
CA ALA A 486 4.55 0.09 38.89
C ALA A 486 5.89 -0.65 38.66
N SER A 487 7.02 -0.01 38.98
CA SER A 487 8.35 -0.62 38.86
C SER A 487 8.76 -1.46 40.09
N THR A 488 7.96 -1.44 41.16
CA THR A 488 8.23 -2.19 42.38
C THR A 488 7.99 -3.69 42.19
N PRO A 489 9.00 -4.57 42.38
CA PRO A 489 8.83 -6.01 42.19
C PRO A 489 7.80 -6.60 43.16
N LYS A 490 6.83 -7.37 42.62
CA LYS A 490 5.79 -8.16 43.32
C LYS A 490 4.51 -7.43 43.76
N MET A 491 4.25 -6.20 43.31
CA MET A 491 2.87 -5.68 43.36
C MET A 491 2.11 -6.07 42.09
N PRO A 492 0.94 -6.73 42.20
CA PRO A 492 0.07 -6.92 41.04
C PRO A 492 -0.50 -5.55 40.63
N LEU A 493 -0.22 -5.14 39.39
CA LEU A 493 -0.87 -4.01 38.71
C LEU A 493 -2.26 -4.39 38.22
#